data_AF-A0A1J3F8C6-F1
#
_entry.id   AF-A0A1J3F8C6-F1
#
_cell.length_a   1.000
_cell.length_b   1.000
_cell.length_c   1.000
_cell.angle_alpha   90.00
_cell.angle_beta   90.00
_cell.angle_gamma   90.00
#
_symmetry.space_group_name_H-M   'P 1'
#
loop_
_entity.id
_entity.type
_entity.pdbx_description
1 polymer ?
#
loop_
_entity_poly.entity_id
_entity_poly.type
_entity_poly.pdbx_seq_one_letter_code
_entity_poly.pdbx_strand_id
1 'polypeptide(L)'
;DLASHCLRVFGSKVKEGGGGDKKWKLEPRLVCLHFARQVLRDEKMRVESFMEEWKKKIPDGIEGRFEMLQGEVLTEKIGIETRVYVFSVRSLPSTPDERFSVLFKHRPKWEWKDLEPYLRDLQVPRLSMEGLLLKYTRRAQPRADSQPVFSA
;
A
#
# COMPACT_ATOMS: atom_id res chain seq x y z
N ASP A 1 -27.84 -0.42 11.13
CA ASP A 1 -27.99 -1.59 10.24
C ASP A 1 -26.66 -1.92 9.55
N LEU A 2 -26.60 -3.07 8.88
CA LEU A 2 -25.41 -3.58 8.17
C LEU A 2 -24.99 -2.68 7.00
N ALA A 3 -25.92 -2.18 6.20
CA ALA A 3 -25.62 -1.33 5.06
C ALA A 3 -24.91 -0.04 5.49
N SER A 4 -25.41 0.60 6.56
CA SER A 4 -24.78 1.75 7.19
C SER A 4 -23.35 1.47 7.69
N HIS A 5 -23.06 0.25 8.16
CA HIS A 5 -21.71 -0.14 8.55
C HIS A 5 -20.81 -0.30 7.32
N CYS A 6 -21.25 -1.02 6.28
CA CYS A 6 -20.50 -1.17 5.04
C CYS A 6 -20.16 0.17 4.39
N LEU A 7 -21.10 1.11 4.36
CA LEU A 7 -20.87 2.46 3.83
C LEU A 7 -19.82 3.24 4.64
N ARG A 8 -19.78 3.08 5.98
CA ARG A 8 -18.74 3.70 6.82
C ARG A 8 -17.35 3.09 6.62
N VAL A 9 -17.29 1.80 6.33
CA VAL A 9 -16.02 1.08 6.18
C VAL A 9 -15.45 1.25 4.78
N PHE A 10 -16.29 1.20 3.76
CA PHE A 10 -15.88 1.18 2.35
C PHE A 10 -16.24 2.44 1.58
N GLY A 11 -16.82 3.45 2.22
CA GLY A 11 -17.28 4.66 1.56
C GLY A 11 -16.97 5.93 2.34
N SER A 12 -17.20 7.05 1.66
CA SER A 12 -17.09 8.40 2.20
C SER A 12 -18.43 9.13 2.05
N LYS A 13 -18.73 10.03 2.99
CA LYS A 13 -19.92 10.88 2.91
C LYS A 13 -19.71 11.95 1.85
N VAL A 14 -20.70 12.13 0.98
CA VAL A 14 -20.71 13.26 0.05
C VAL A 14 -21.24 14.48 0.82
N LYS A 15 -20.44 15.55 0.90
CA LYS A 15 -20.92 16.81 1.49
C LYS A 15 -21.88 17.47 0.51
N GLU A 16 -23.18 17.41 0.79
CA GLU A 16 -24.15 18.28 0.12
C GLU A 16 -24.36 19.55 0.96
N GLY A 17 -24.39 20.69 0.28
CA GLY A 17 -24.79 21.96 0.87
C GLY A 17 -26.31 21.98 1.05
N GLY A 18 -26.76 21.81 2.30
CA GLY A 18 -28.15 22.03 2.72
C GLY A 18 -29.11 20.87 2.51
N GLY A 19 -29.70 20.38 3.61
CA GLY A 19 -31.04 19.77 3.67
C GLY A 19 -31.34 18.45 2.95
N GLY A 20 -30.38 17.84 2.24
CA GLY A 20 -30.60 16.59 1.48
C GLY A 20 -30.24 15.29 2.19
N ASP A 21 -30.78 14.17 1.69
CA ASP A 21 -30.50 12.80 2.13
C ASP A 21 -29.00 12.48 2.22
N LYS A 22 -28.62 11.63 3.18
CA LYS A 22 -27.21 11.23 3.41
C LYS A 22 -26.69 10.40 2.22
N LYS A 23 -26.08 11.05 1.24
CA LYS A 23 -25.42 10.39 0.10
C LYS A 23 -24.01 9.91 0.47
N TRP A 24 -23.66 8.74 -0.08
CA TRP A 24 -22.37 8.10 0.10
C TRP A 24 -21.75 7.77 -1.24
N LYS A 25 -20.43 7.82 -1.28
CA LYS A 25 -19.61 7.35 -2.39
C LYS A 25 -18.79 6.16 -1.92
N LEU A 26 -18.77 5.09 -2.71
CA LEU A 26 -17.89 3.95 -2.45
C LEU A 26 -16.43 4.35 -2.77
N GLU A 27 -15.50 3.92 -1.94
CA GLU A 27 -14.06 4.10 -2.11
C GLU A 27 -13.47 2.81 -2.70
N PRO A 28 -13.21 2.74 -4.03
CA PRO A 28 -12.84 1.49 -4.71
C PRO A 28 -11.60 0.84 -4.10
N ARG A 29 -10.64 1.67 -3.68
CA ARG A 29 -9.40 1.20 -3.04
C ARG A 29 -9.66 0.42 -1.76
N LEU A 30 -10.59 0.86 -0.90
CA LEU A 30 -10.88 0.17 0.36
C LEU A 30 -11.51 -1.20 0.11
N VAL A 31 -12.37 -1.30 -0.90
CA VAL A 31 -12.97 -2.57 -1.33
C VAL A 31 -11.90 -3.51 -1.88
N CYS A 32 -11.06 -3.02 -2.79
CA CYS A 32 -9.92 -3.73 -3.34
C CYS A 32 -8.99 -4.30 -2.25
N LEU A 33 -8.61 -3.48 -1.28
CA LEU A 33 -7.77 -3.89 -0.14
C LEU A 33 -8.43 -4.97 0.72
N HIS A 34 -9.74 -4.88 0.94
CA HIS A 34 -10.47 -5.88 1.73
C HIS A 34 -10.42 -7.25 1.07
N PHE A 35 -10.73 -7.33 -0.22
CA PHE A 35 -10.67 -8.61 -0.93
C PHE A 35 -9.25 -9.13 -1.11
N ALA A 36 -8.25 -8.25 -1.27
CA ALA A 36 -6.85 -8.67 -1.36
C ALA A 36 -6.40 -9.40 -0.07
N ARG A 37 -6.74 -8.85 1.10
CA ARG A 37 -6.45 -9.48 2.40
C ARG A 37 -7.12 -10.84 2.56
N GLN A 38 -8.37 -10.97 2.10
CA GLN A 38 -9.10 -12.25 2.14
C GLN A 38 -8.51 -13.32 1.23
N VAL A 39 -7.94 -12.93 0.08
CA VAL A 39 -7.28 -13.86 -0.84
C VAL A 39 -5.93 -14.29 -0.28
N LEU A 40 -5.11 -13.34 0.19
CA LEU A 40 -3.76 -13.64 0.68
C LEU A 40 -3.75 -14.46 1.97
N ARG A 41 -4.71 -14.29 2.90
CA ARG A 41 -4.81 -15.06 4.17
C ARG A 41 -3.48 -15.18 4.94
N ASP A 42 -2.65 -14.14 4.90
CA ASP A 42 -1.30 -14.10 5.47
C ASP A 42 -0.27 -15.09 4.85
N GLU A 43 -0.60 -15.68 3.70
CA GLU A 43 0.28 -16.54 2.91
C GLU A 43 0.90 -15.79 1.71
N LYS A 44 2.04 -16.30 1.24
CA LYS A 44 2.68 -15.86 -0.01
C LYS A 44 2.03 -16.58 -1.20
N MET A 45 1.55 -15.81 -2.17
CA MET A 45 0.96 -16.34 -3.42
C MET A 45 1.77 -15.91 -4.64
N ARG A 46 1.75 -16.70 -5.72
CA ARG A 46 2.19 -16.22 -7.04
C ARG A 46 1.37 -15.01 -7.44
N VAL A 47 2.00 -13.97 -8.00
CA VAL A 47 1.31 -12.75 -8.41
C VAL A 47 0.20 -13.06 -9.41
N GLU A 48 0.45 -13.96 -10.36
CA GLU A 48 -0.52 -14.34 -11.39
C GLU A 48 -1.75 -15.00 -10.77
N SER A 49 -1.54 -16.00 -9.89
CA SER A 49 -2.61 -16.70 -9.17
C SER A 49 -3.38 -15.75 -8.25
N PHE A 50 -2.68 -14.86 -7.55
CA PHE A 50 -3.30 -13.83 -6.71
C PHE A 50 -4.19 -12.90 -7.55
N MET A 51 -3.68 -12.38 -8.67
CA MET A 51 -4.43 -11.45 -9.51
C MET A 51 -5.69 -12.08 -10.09
N GLU A 52 -5.63 -13.36 -10.49
CA GLU A 52 -6.80 -14.10 -10.96
C GLU A 52 -7.85 -14.30 -9.87
N GLU A 53 -7.47 -14.78 -8.68
CA GLU A 53 -8.41 -15.01 -7.58
C GLU A 53 -8.97 -13.69 -7.05
N TRP A 54 -8.12 -12.68 -6.89
CA TRP A 54 -8.51 -11.37 -6.38
C TRP A 54 -9.51 -10.68 -7.30
N LYS A 55 -9.27 -10.66 -8.62
CA LYS A 55 -10.21 -10.08 -9.58
C LYS A 55 -11.58 -10.77 -9.59
N LYS A 56 -11.63 -12.08 -9.33
CA LYS A 56 -12.91 -12.83 -9.21
C LYS A 56 -13.71 -12.46 -7.95
N LYS A 57 -13.07 -11.90 -6.92
CA LYS A 57 -13.73 -11.50 -5.67
C LYS A 57 -14.14 -10.02 -5.63
N ILE A 58 -13.55 -9.18 -6.47
CA ILE A 58 -13.90 -7.76 -6.53
C ILE A 58 -15.29 -7.60 -7.15
N PRO A 59 -16.18 -6.78 -6.57
CA PRO A 59 -17.51 -6.54 -7.12
C PRO A 59 -17.49 -5.88 -8.50
N ASP A 60 -18.51 -6.16 -9.31
CA ASP A 60 -18.71 -5.54 -10.61
C ASP A 60 -18.66 -4.01 -10.54
N GLY A 61 -18.06 -3.38 -11.55
CA GLY A 61 -17.89 -1.93 -11.62
C GLY A 61 -16.68 -1.38 -10.85
N ILE A 62 -15.93 -2.20 -10.12
CA ILE A 62 -14.62 -1.84 -9.55
C ILE A 62 -13.50 -2.56 -10.32
N GLU A 63 -12.56 -1.79 -10.85
CA GLU A 63 -11.40 -2.35 -11.53
C GLU A 63 -10.26 -2.66 -10.54
N GLY A 64 -9.94 -3.95 -10.38
CA GLY A 64 -8.81 -4.41 -9.57
C GLY A 64 -7.46 -4.19 -10.23
N ARG A 65 -6.82 -3.05 -9.95
CA ARG A 65 -5.44 -2.75 -10.37
C ARG A 65 -4.45 -2.89 -9.22
N PHE A 66 -3.27 -3.44 -9.48
CA PHE A 66 -2.29 -3.76 -8.42
C PHE A 66 -1.85 -2.52 -7.63
N GLU A 67 -1.85 -1.34 -8.25
CA GLU A 67 -1.53 -0.06 -7.61
C GLU A 67 -2.50 0.31 -6.48
N MET A 68 -3.72 -0.24 -6.49
CA MET A 68 -4.67 -0.09 -5.39
C MET A 68 -4.19 -0.75 -4.10
N LEU A 69 -3.15 -1.59 -4.16
CA LEU A 69 -2.58 -2.34 -3.04
C LEU A 69 -1.29 -1.72 -2.48
N GLN A 70 -0.82 -0.59 -3.01
CA GLN A 70 0.39 0.10 -2.53
C GLN A 70 0.35 0.33 -1.01
N GLY A 71 1.43 0.02 -0.29
CA GLY A 71 1.49 0.19 1.17
C GLY A 71 0.77 -0.89 1.96
N GLU A 72 0.22 -1.92 1.31
CA GLU A 72 -0.53 -3.01 1.95
C GLU A 72 -0.03 -4.41 1.56
N VAL A 73 0.77 -4.50 0.49
CA VAL A 73 1.39 -5.74 0.02
C VAL A 73 2.81 -5.49 -0.46
N LEU A 74 3.66 -6.53 -0.36
CA LEU A 74 4.97 -6.56 -1.00
C LEU A 74 5.09 -7.71 -1.98
N THR A 75 5.99 -7.50 -2.93
CA THR A 75 6.43 -8.53 -3.87
C THR A 75 7.86 -8.98 -3.57
N GLU A 76 8.13 -10.26 -3.80
CA GLU A 76 9.44 -10.87 -3.69
C GLU A 76 9.69 -11.73 -4.94
N LYS A 77 10.89 -11.61 -5.52
CA LYS A 77 11.30 -12.41 -6.67
C LYS A 77 12.12 -13.60 -6.20
N ILE A 78 11.68 -14.80 -6.56
CA ILE A 78 12.35 -16.07 -6.26
C ILE A 78 12.64 -16.76 -7.59
N GLY A 79 13.88 -16.62 -8.08
CA GLY A 79 14.25 -17.06 -9.43
C GLY A 79 13.49 -16.28 -10.51
N ILE A 80 12.66 -16.98 -11.29
CA ILE A 80 11.80 -16.39 -12.32
C ILE A 80 10.40 -16.01 -11.78
N GLU A 81 10.04 -16.50 -10.60
CA GLU A 81 8.71 -16.33 -10.01
C GLU A 81 8.64 -15.05 -9.17
N THR A 82 7.50 -14.35 -9.23
CA THR A 82 7.21 -13.24 -8.32
C THR A 82 6.06 -13.63 -7.40
N ARG A 83 6.29 -13.52 -6.09
CA ARG A 83 5.28 -13.78 -5.06
C ARG A 83 4.84 -12.48 -4.40
N VAL A 84 3.57 -12.39 -4.04
CA VAL A 84 2.96 -11.30 -3.29
C VAL A 84 2.50 -11.79 -1.91
N TYR A 85 2.62 -10.93 -0.91
CA TYR A 85 2.17 -11.19 0.46
C TYR A 85 1.75 -9.91 1.17
N VAL A 86 0.99 -10.06 2.25
CA VAL A 86 0.55 -8.95 3.08
C VAL A 86 1.74 -8.30 3.76
N PHE A 87 1.84 -6.98 3.62
CA PHE A 87 2.81 -6.18 4.35
C PHE A 87 2.22 -4.78 4.47
N SER A 88 1.58 -4.50 5.61
CA SER A 88 0.77 -3.31 5.79
C SER A 88 1.53 -2.19 6.45
N VAL A 89 1.43 -0.98 5.90
CA VAL A 89 1.91 0.26 6.52
C VAL A 89 1.34 0.43 7.92
N ARG A 90 0.10 -0.03 8.16
CA ARG A 90 -0.57 0.05 9.46
C ARG A 90 0.07 -0.82 10.53
N SER A 91 0.85 -1.83 10.13
CA SER A 91 1.57 -2.73 11.02
C SER A 91 3.03 -2.31 11.23
N LEU A 92 3.47 -1.22 10.59
CA LEU A 92 4.85 -0.72 10.73
C LEU A 92 5.02 0.11 12.01
N PRO A 93 6.24 0.10 12.60
CA PRO A 93 6.58 0.99 13.71
C PRO A 93 6.31 2.46 13.37
N SER A 94 5.95 3.26 14.37
CA SER A 94 5.75 4.71 14.20
C SER A 94 7.04 5.52 14.26
N THR A 95 8.12 4.94 14.79
CA THR A 95 9.43 5.62 14.84
C THR A 95 10.18 5.42 13.52
N PRO A 96 10.88 6.44 13.01
CA PRO A 96 11.64 6.32 11.76
C PRO A 96 12.69 5.20 11.81
N ASP A 97 13.52 5.17 12.86
CA ASP A 97 14.62 4.22 13.01
C ASP A 97 14.15 2.77 12.89
N GLU A 98 13.13 2.38 13.66
CA GLU A 98 12.58 1.03 13.63
C GLU A 98 11.87 0.73 12.31
N ARG A 99 11.13 1.71 11.76
CA ARG A 99 10.41 1.53 10.50
C ARG A 99 11.36 1.27 9.34
N PHE A 100 12.40 2.09 9.17
CA PHE A 100 13.41 1.87 8.13
C PHE A 100 14.13 0.55 8.32
N SER A 101 14.45 0.17 9.57
CA SER A 101 15.05 -1.14 9.87
C SER A 101 14.16 -2.31 9.41
N VAL A 102 12.85 -2.26 9.68
CA VAL A 102 11.90 -3.29 9.24
C VAL A 102 11.80 -3.32 7.72
N LEU A 103 11.68 -2.17 7.07
CA LEU A 103 11.59 -2.07 5.61
C LEU A 103 12.80 -2.69 4.92
N PHE A 104 14.03 -2.37 5.36
CA PHE A 104 15.25 -2.89 4.75
C PHE A 104 15.51 -4.36 5.07
N LYS A 105 14.99 -4.88 6.19
CA LYS A 105 15.00 -6.32 6.48
C LYS A 105 14.14 -7.11 5.50
N HIS A 106 12.97 -6.57 5.11
CA HIS A 106 12.06 -7.23 4.17
C HIS A 106 12.52 -7.11 2.72
N ARG A 107 13.12 -5.97 2.34
CA ARG A 107 13.65 -5.75 1.00
C ARG A 107 14.89 -4.86 1.11
N PRO A 108 16.08 -5.32 0.66
CA PRO A 108 17.32 -4.58 0.90
C PRO A 108 17.48 -3.33 0.02
N LYS A 109 16.78 -3.28 -1.13
CA LYS A 109 16.86 -2.21 -2.11
C LYS A 109 15.47 -1.80 -2.57
N TRP A 110 15.17 -0.52 -2.55
CA TRP A 110 13.86 0.02 -2.90
C TRP A 110 13.95 1.10 -3.97
N GLU A 111 13.05 1.07 -4.94
CA GLU A 111 12.74 2.24 -5.75
C GLU A 111 11.80 3.18 -4.99
N TRP A 112 11.83 4.49 -5.31
CA TRP A 112 10.96 5.47 -4.65
C TRP A 112 9.48 5.10 -4.69
N LYS A 113 8.97 4.70 -5.86
CA LYS A 113 7.57 4.32 -6.08
C LYS A 113 7.09 3.19 -5.17
N ASP A 114 8.00 2.32 -4.71
CA ASP A 114 7.70 1.18 -3.86
C ASP A 114 7.88 1.51 -2.38
N LEU A 115 8.83 2.40 -2.04
CA LEU A 115 9.14 2.79 -0.67
C LEU A 115 8.16 3.84 -0.12
N GLU A 116 7.85 4.85 -0.93
CA GLU A 116 7.01 5.99 -0.57
C GLU A 116 5.67 5.59 0.09
N PRO A 117 4.93 4.57 -0.39
CA PRO A 117 3.68 4.13 0.25
C PRO A 117 3.81 3.76 1.73
N TYR A 118 4.99 3.33 2.17
CA TYR A 118 5.26 2.91 3.55
C TYR A 118 5.78 4.03 4.45
N LEU A 119 6.06 5.20 3.88
CA LEU A 119 6.59 6.36 4.59
C LEU A 119 5.61 7.53 4.63
N ARG A 120 4.55 7.55 3.79
CA ARG A 120 3.59 8.66 3.69
C ARG A 120 2.93 9.07 5.01
N ASP A 121 2.68 8.13 5.91
CA ASP A 121 2.10 8.35 7.23
C ASP A 121 3.15 8.67 8.31
N LEU A 122 4.43 8.54 8.01
CA LEU A 122 5.52 8.85 8.94
C LEU A 122 5.72 10.36 9.02
N GLN A 123 5.23 10.97 10.10
CA GLN A 123 5.40 12.39 10.37
C GLN A 123 6.41 12.61 11.49
N VAL A 124 7.50 13.32 11.18
CA VAL A 124 8.53 13.70 12.16
C VAL A 124 8.60 15.22 12.23
N PRO A 125 8.41 15.83 13.42
CA PRO A 125 8.51 17.27 13.57
C PRO A 125 9.83 17.80 13.01
N ARG A 126 9.75 18.84 12.17
CA ARG A 126 10.90 19.56 11.58
C ARG A 126 11.79 18.74 10.63
N LEU A 127 11.37 17.54 10.22
CA LEU A 127 12.12 16.73 9.27
C LEU A 127 11.25 16.45 8.03
N SER A 128 11.76 16.84 6.85
CA SER A 128 11.10 16.53 5.58
C SER A 128 11.28 15.07 5.21
N MET A 129 10.46 14.58 4.28
CA MET A 129 10.65 13.23 3.69
C MET A 129 12.04 13.07 3.07
N GLU A 130 12.55 14.11 2.40
CA GLU A 130 13.91 14.11 1.85
C GLU A 130 14.97 14.03 2.97
N GLY A 131 14.80 14.77 4.06
CA GLY A 131 15.68 14.70 5.23
C GLY A 131 15.64 13.32 5.91
N LEU A 132 14.48 12.67 5.97
CA LEU A 132 14.34 11.28 6.42
C LEU A 132 15.14 10.34 5.53
N LEU A 133 14.97 10.42 4.21
CA LEU A 133 15.70 9.59 3.27
C LEU A 133 17.22 9.81 3.38
N LEU A 134 17.67 11.06 3.48
CA LEU A 134 19.09 11.37 3.63
C LEU A 134 19.69 10.79 4.92
N LYS A 135 18.92 10.79 6.02
CA LYS A 135 19.35 10.28 7.33
C LYS A 135 19.34 8.74 7.40
N TYR A 136 18.33 8.10 6.83
CA TYR A 136 18.04 6.69 7.04
C TYR A 136 18.35 5.79 5.84
N THR A 137 18.81 6.35 4.72
CA THR A 137 19.05 5.59 3.50
C THR A 137 20.32 6.04 2.78
N ARG A 138 20.90 5.13 1.99
CA ARG A 138 21.88 5.44 0.95
C ARG A 138 21.16 5.49 -0.39
N ARG A 139 21.27 6.63 -1.07
CA ARG A 139 20.71 6.83 -2.41
C ARG A 139 21.76 6.47 -3.46
N ALA A 140 21.42 5.56 -4.35
CA ALA A 140 22.20 5.23 -5.54
C ALA A 140 21.37 5.53 -6.79
N GLN A 141 21.96 6.24 -7.75
CA GLN A 141 21.32 6.54 -9.03
C GLN A 141 22.39 6.43 -10.13
N PRO A 142 22.52 5.25 -10.76
CA PRO A 142 23.63 4.97 -11.68
C PRO A 142 23.71 5.92 -12.89
N ARG A 143 22.55 6.40 -13.34
CA ARG A 143 22.42 7.37 -14.44
C ARG A 143 21.39 8.42 -14.09
N ALA A 144 21.54 9.64 -14.62
CA ALA A 144 20.63 10.75 -14.34
C ALA A 144 19.16 10.47 -14.71
N ASP A 145 18.93 9.62 -15.71
CA ASP A 145 17.61 9.18 -16.19
C ASP A 145 17.06 7.94 -15.47
N SER A 146 17.90 7.23 -14.69
CA SER A 146 17.48 6.04 -13.94
C SER A 146 16.74 6.42 -12.65
N GLN A 147 15.80 5.58 -12.23
CA GLN A 147 15.12 5.74 -10.94
C GLN A 147 16.12 5.57 -9.79
N PRO A 148 16.07 6.41 -8.76
CA PRO A 148 16.92 6.24 -7.59
C PRO A 148 16.54 4.99 -6.80
N VAL A 149 17.57 4.29 -6.33
CA VAL A 149 17.47 3.14 -5.45
C VAL A 149 17.95 3.54 -4.05
N PHE A 150 17.18 3.16 -3.04
CA PHE A 150 17.46 3.39 -1.63
C PHE A 150 17.81 2.07 -0.94
N SER A 151 18.89 2.06 -0.17
CA SER A 151 19.27 0.98 0.75
C SER A 151 19.49 1.53 2.16
N ALA A 152 19.68 0.66 3.15
CA ALA A 152 20.28 1.06 4.43
C ALA A 152 21.73 1.55 4.25
#